data_AF-A0A8S9YNH6-F1
#
_entry.id   AF-A0A8S9YNH6-F1
#
_cell.length_a   1.000
_cell.length_b   1.000
_cell.length_c   1.000
_cell.angle_alpha   90.00
_cell.angle_beta   90.00
_cell.angle_gamma   90.00
#
_symmetry.space_group_name_H-M   'P 1'
#
loop_
_entity.id
_entity.type
_entity.pdbx_description
1 polymer ?
#
loop_
_entity_poly.entity_id
_entity_poly.type
_entity_poly.pdbx_seq_one_letter_code
_entity_poly.pdbx_strand_id
1 'polypeptide(L)' 'MTRGNQRELARQKQIKKEHASKKSVSAAEKEGNKGLTLEERRLRYLQHSLNCVLSRDAQALKAKQEAKAKASADKN' A
#
# COMPACT_ATOMS: atom_id res chain seq x y z
N MET A 1 -36.79 3.98 2.37
CA MET A 1 -35.73 3.39 1.51
C MET A 1 -35.94 3.88 0.08
N THR A 2 -35.27 4.95 -0.32
CA THR A 2 -35.26 5.43 -1.70
C THR A 2 -34.43 4.48 -2.58
N ARG A 3 -34.79 4.35 -3.86
CA ARG A 3 -34.14 3.46 -4.85
C ARG A 3 -32.60 3.58 -4.90
N GLY A 4 -32.05 4.75 -4.58
CA GLY A 4 -30.61 4.98 -4.45
C GLY A 4 -29.93 4.11 -3.38
N ASN A 5 -30.63 3.79 -2.30
CA ASN A 5 -30.09 2.99 -1.20
C ASN A 5 -29.92 1.51 -1.56
N GLN A 6 -30.76 0.99 -2.46
CA GLN A 6 -30.63 -0.40 -2.94
C GLN A 6 -29.50 -0.56 -3.97
N ARG A 7 -29.30 0.45 -4.83
CA ARG A 7 -28.21 0.44 -5.83
C ARG A 7 -26.84 0.49 -5.16
N GLU A 8 -26.69 1.35 -4.16
CA GLU A 8 -25.44 1.45 -3.41
C GLU A 8 -25.16 0.17 -2.62
N LEU A 9 -26.19 -0.40 -1.97
CA LEU A 9 -26.06 -1.68 -1.28
C LEU A 9 -25.65 -2.82 -2.22
N ALA A 10 -26.17 -2.86 -3.45
CA ALA A 10 -25.78 -3.85 -4.46
C ALA A 10 -24.31 -3.69 -4.87
N ARG A 11 -23.83 -2.46 -5.10
CA ARG A 11 -22.41 -2.19 -5.38
C ARG A 11 -21.52 -2.65 -4.24
N GLN A 12 -21.86 -2.32 -2.99
CA GLN A 12 -21.08 -2.75 -1.84
C GLN A 12 -21.05 -4.28 -1.69
N LYS A 13 -22.16 -4.97 -1.95
CA LYS A 13 -22.20 -6.45 -1.95
C LYS A 13 -21.31 -7.03 -3.04
N GLN A 14 -21.31 -6.46 -4.24
CA GLN A 14 -20.48 -6.91 -5.35
C GLN A 14 -18.99 -6.69 -5.07
N ILE A 15 -18.61 -5.49 -4.61
CA ILE A 15 -17.25 -5.17 -4.20
C ILE A 15 -16.76 -6.14 -3.12
N LYS A 16 -17.59 -6.39 -2.08
CA LYS A 16 -17.25 -7.36 -1.02
C LYS A 16 -17.05 -8.77 -1.58
N LYS A 17 -17.88 -9.22 -2.52
CA LYS A 17 -17.76 -10.53 -3.17
C LYS A 17 -16.45 -10.64 -3.96
N GLU A 18 -16.11 -9.61 -4.73
CA GLU A 18 -14.86 -9.56 -5.49
C GLU A 18 -13.64 -9.55 -4.57
N HIS A 19 -13.66 -8.80 -3.47
CA HIS A 19 -12.58 -8.81 -2.48
C HIS A 19 -12.46 -10.16 -1.76
N ALA A 20 -13.57 -10.82 -1.43
CA ALA A 20 -13.56 -12.14 -0.80
C ALA A 20 -12.90 -13.17 -1.73
N SER A 21 -13.27 -13.17 -3.01
CA SER A 21 -12.67 -14.04 -4.02
C SER A 21 -11.16 -13.77 -4.17
N LYS A 22 -10.71 -12.51 -4.19
CA LYS A 22 -9.29 -12.17 -4.27
C LYS A 22 -8.48 -12.60 -3.03
N LYS A 23 -9.12 -12.67 -1.85
CA LYS A 23 -8.48 -13.11 -0.60
C LYS A 23 -8.35 -14.63 -0.49
N SER A 24 -9.29 -15.38 -1.07
CA SER A 24 -9.28 -16.85 -1.02
C SER A 24 -8.28 -17.49 -1.99
N VAL A 25 -7.74 -16.72 -2.96
CA VAL A 25 -6.72 -17.21 -3.88
C VAL A 25 -5.41 -17.46 -3.13
N SER A 26 -4.83 -18.64 -3.35
CA SER A 26 -3.58 -19.04 -2.73
C SER A 26 -2.45 -18.08 -3.09
N ALA A 27 -1.42 -17.97 -2.25
CA ALA A 27 -0.33 -17.04 -2.51
C ALA A 27 0.38 -17.31 -3.86
N ALA A 28 0.45 -18.56 -4.32
CA ALA A 28 1.07 -18.92 -5.60
C ALA A 28 0.24 -18.49 -6.82
N GLU A 29 -1.08 -18.46 -6.70
CA GLU A 29 -2.01 -18.13 -7.78
C GLU A 29 -2.30 -16.64 -7.92
N LYS A 30 -1.91 -15.84 -6.91
CA LYS A 30 -1.98 -14.38 -7.00
C LYS A 30 -1.22 -13.90 -8.23
N GLU A 31 -1.82 -13.00 -8.98
CA GLU A 31 -1.31 -12.55 -10.28
C GLU A 31 0.14 -12.04 -10.23
N GLY A 32 0.51 -11.30 -9.18
CA GLY A 32 1.89 -10.84 -8.99
C GLY A 32 2.91 -11.93 -8.65
N ASN A 33 2.46 -13.15 -8.34
CA ASN A 33 3.29 -14.28 -7.94
C ASN A 33 3.35 -15.38 -9.00
N LYS A 34 2.60 -15.26 -10.11
CA LYS A 34 2.62 -16.19 -11.23
C LYS A 34 4.00 -16.17 -11.90
N GLY A 35 4.55 -17.36 -12.19
CA GLY A 35 5.86 -17.52 -12.82
C GLY A 35 7.06 -17.25 -11.90
N LEU A 36 6.84 -16.92 -10.63
CA LEU A 36 7.92 -16.74 -9.66
C LEU A 36 8.11 -17.98 -8.79
N THR A 37 9.37 -18.33 -8.60
CA THR A 37 9.82 -19.27 -7.57
C THR A 37 9.58 -18.71 -6.17
N LEU A 38 9.71 -19.57 -5.15
CA LEU A 38 9.60 -19.13 -3.75
C LEU A 38 10.68 -18.13 -3.35
N GLU A 39 11.91 -18.31 -3.83
CA GLU A 39 13.03 -17.43 -3.51
C GLU A 39 12.86 -16.04 -4.13
N GLU A 40 12.42 -15.96 -5.38
CA GLU A 40 12.15 -14.65 -6.03
C GLU A 40 11.03 -13.88 -5.32
N ARG A 41 10.01 -14.59 -4.82
CA ARG A 41 8.98 -13.97 -3.97
C ARG A 41 9.57 -13.42 -2.69
N ARG A 42 10.40 -14.20 -1.98
CA ARG A 42 11.08 -13.75 -0.75
C ARG A 42 11.95 -12.52 -1.00
N LEU A 43 12.75 -12.54 -2.06
CA LEU A 43 13.59 -11.41 -2.45
C LEU A 43 12.77 -10.16 -2.75
N ARG A 44 11.63 -10.30 -3.45
CA ARG A 44 10.72 -9.17 -3.70
C ARG A 44 10.14 -8.60 -2.40
N TYR A 45 9.70 -9.46 -1.48
CA TYR A 45 9.20 -9.00 -0.18
C TYR A 45 10.27 -8.27 0.62
N LEU A 46 11.50 -8.82 0.65
CA LEU A 46 12.66 -8.18 1.28
C LEU A 46 12.97 -6.83 0.65
N GLN A 47 13.09 -6.76 -0.68
CA GLN A 47 13.34 -5.52 -1.42
C GLN A 47 12.27 -4.48 -1.11
N HIS A 48 11.00 -4.86 -1.13
CA HIS A 48 9.90 -3.95 -0.83
C HIS A 48 9.98 -3.41 0.61
N SER A 49 10.30 -4.28 1.59
CA SER A 49 10.51 -3.89 2.98
C SER A 49 11.66 -2.88 3.12
N LEU A 50 12.80 -3.17 2.48
CA LEU A 50 13.97 -2.28 2.49
C LEU A 50 13.63 -0.92 1.87
N ASN A 51 12.92 -0.90 0.74
CA ASN A 51 12.49 0.35 0.09
C ASN A 51 11.57 1.18 0.97
N CYS A 52 10.67 0.56 1.74
CA CYS A 52 9.81 1.26 2.70
C CYS A 52 10.62 1.90 3.84
N VAL A 53 11.62 1.19 4.39
CA VAL A 53 12.50 1.72 5.43
C VAL A 53 13.31 2.90 4.89
N LEU A 54 13.96 2.72 3.73
CA LEU A 54 14.74 3.78 3.08
C LEU A 54 13.90 5.02 2.78
N SER A 55 12.66 4.83 2.31
CA SER A 55 11.74 5.93 2.04
C SER A 55 11.36 6.69 3.32
N ARG A 56 11.14 5.99 4.42
CA ARG A 56 10.85 6.59 5.73
C ARG A 56 12.04 7.40 6.24
N ASP A 57 13.25 6.85 6.16
CA ASP A 57 14.46 7.53 6.61
C ASP A 57 14.74 8.77 5.75
N ALA A 58 14.56 8.67 4.44
CA ALA A 58 14.69 9.82 3.52
C ALA A 58 13.68 10.93 3.85
N GLN A 59 12.42 10.58 4.14
CA GLN A 59 11.40 11.55 4.57
C GLN A 59 11.76 12.20 5.91
N ALA A 60 12.28 11.43 6.87
CA ALA A 60 12.72 11.97 8.16
C ALA A 60 13.90 12.93 8.01
N LEU A 61 14.86 12.63 7.13
CA LEU A 61 15.97 13.52 6.82
C LEU A 61 15.49 14.81 6.16
N LYS A 62 14.59 14.70 5.17
CA LYS A 62 13.99 15.88 4.50
C LYS A 62 13.22 16.75 5.49
N ALA A 63 12.40 16.15 6.36
CA ALA A 63 11.68 16.87 7.40
C ALA A 63 12.62 17.57 8.39
N LYS A 64 13.75 16.95 8.76
CA LYS A 64 14.78 17.59 9.60
C LYS A 64 15.43 18.78 8.88
N GLN A 65 15.71 18.67 7.59
CA GLN A 65 16.27 19.78 6.80
C GLN A 65 15.28 20.94 6.69
N GLU A 66 14.01 20.64 6.39
CA GLU A 66 12.94 21.63 6.34
C GLU A 66 12.71 22.30 7.70
N ALA A 67 12.73 21.54 8.79
CA ALA A 67 12.62 22.09 10.15
C ALA A 67 13.79 23.01 10.50
N LYS A 68 15.02 22.64 10.13
CA LYS A 68 16.19 23.49 10.29
C LYS A 68 16.08 24.77 9.46
N ALA A 69 15.64 24.66 8.21
CA ALA A 69 15.44 25.80 7.32
C ALA A 69 14.37 26.78 7.84
N LYS A 70 13.25 26.26 8.35
CA LYS A 70 12.22 27.07 9.03
C LYS A 70 12.76 27.74 10.28
N ALA A 71 13.47 26.99 11.14
CA ALA A 71 14.07 27.55 12.35
C ALA A 71 15.16 28.61 12.08
N SER A 72 15.83 28.57 10.93
CA SER A 72 16.73 29.65 10.50
C SER A 72 15.98 30.85 9.89
N ALA A 73 14.83 30.63 9.25
CA ALA A 73 14.01 31.70 8.70
C ALA A 73 13.30 32.49 9.79
N ASP A 74 12.82 31.84 10.86
CA ASP A 74 12.15 32.50 12.00
C ASP A 74 13.11 33.33 12.89
N LYS A 75 14.42 33.21 12.71
CA LYS A 75 15.44 33.94 13.49
C LYS A 75 15.93 35.24 12.83
N ASN A 76 15.57 35.48 11.57
CA ASN A 76 15.88 36.71 10.83
C ASN A 76 14.64 37.61 10.78
#